data_AF-A0A933DIR5-F1
#
_entry.id   AF-A0A933DIR5-F1
#
_cell.length_a   1.000
_cell.length_b   1.000
_cell.length_c   1.000
_cell.angle_alpha   90.00
_cell.angle_beta   90.00
_cell.angle_gamma   90.00
#
_symmetry.space_group_name_H-M   'P 1'
#
loop_
_entity.id
_entity.type
_entity.pdbx_description
1 polymer ?
#
loop_
_entity_poly.entity_id
_entity_poly.type
_entity_poly.pdbx_seq_one_letter_code
_entity_poly.pdbx_strand_id
1 'polypeptide(L)'
;MEHKRTKSLGTASAPLITALYDENKTIFTIDDIVRINKVSRTTAAKLAFDLVKRSVISRLKSGKYIIIPQEAGSLERFTGNWLVAAREIANSAGYYIAFYSAMKHWGMTTQPLIKVFVATPKRQKPPKGMRDKICLVLLEKKYIWAVSEEWATKTEKVRISDLEKTLLDSLAYPQYCGGITEAAKGLWLVKEKIDFIRLLRYVKKYGKNIVAKRLGYLLEILEISKEGVLAELQKSVKNRYDLLDPAAGKTARGKNRWKLLDNIGKDQILKIISH
;
A
#
# COMPACT_ATOMS: atom_id res chain seq x y z
N MET A 1 29.92 23.96 11.19
CA MET A 1 30.22 22.68 11.85
C MET A 1 28.99 22.24 12.60
N GLU A 2 28.28 21.23 12.09
CA GLU A 2 27.03 20.77 12.68
C GLU A 2 27.37 19.78 13.81
N HIS A 3 27.00 20.10 15.06
CA HIS A 3 27.29 19.24 16.21
C HIS A 3 26.65 17.86 16.01
N LYS A 4 27.51 16.85 15.88
CA LYS A 4 27.19 15.42 15.82
C LYS A 4 26.43 15.04 17.11
N ARG A 5 25.10 14.94 17.05
CA ARG A 5 24.28 14.53 18.21
C ARG A 5 24.45 13.04 18.46
N THR A 6 25.02 12.69 19.61
CA THR A 6 25.23 11.29 20.01
C THR A 6 23.91 10.67 20.47
N LYS A 7 23.50 9.55 19.87
CA LYS A 7 22.42 8.71 20.37
C LYS A 7 22.84 8.15 21.72
N SER A 8 22.27 8.67 22.82
CA SER A 8 22.55 8.17 24.18
C SER A 8 21.27 7.74 24.87
N LEU A 9 21.28 6.50 25.36
CA LEU A 9 20.26 5.99 26.26
C LEU A 9 20.67 6.37 27.69
N GLY A 10 19.92 7.31 28.29
CA GLY A 10 20.00 7.57 29.72
C GLY A 10 19.27 6.50 30.53
N THR A 11 19.43 6.56 31.86
CA THR A 11 18.88 5.61 32.85
C THR A 11 17.37 5.40 32.74
N ALA A 12 16.60 6.44 32.41
CA ALA A 12 15.14 6.34 32.21
C ALA A 12 14.74 5.75 30.84
N SER A 13 15.62 5.84 29.83
CA SER A 13 15.31 5.46 28.46
C SER A 13 15.74 4.05 28.08
N ALA A 14 16.79 3.50 28.69
CA ALA A 14 17.19 2.12 28.42
C ALA A 14 16.10 1.09 28.80
N PRO A 15 15.48 1.15 30.00
CA PRO A 15 14.40 0.23 30.37
C PRO A 15 13.18 0.34 29.47
N LEU A 16 12.85 1.57 29.02
CA LEU A 16 11.76 1.81 28.08
C LEU A 16 11.99 1.07 26.76
N ILE A 17 13.17 1.25 26.16
CA ILE A 17 13.50 0.66 24.87
C ILE A 17 13.57 -0.87 24.97
N THR A 18 14.18 -1.41 26.02
CA THR A 18 14.22 -2.86 26.27
C THR A 18 12.81 -3.44 26.41
N ALA A 19 11.97 -2.88 27.28
CA ALA A 19 10.61 -3.37 27.47
C ALA A 19 9.77 -3.32 26.18
N LEU A 20 9.93 -2.27 25.37
CA LEU A 20 9.26 -2.18 24.07
C LEU A 20 9.74 -3.25 23.09
N TYR A 21 11.03 -3.62 23.10
CA TYR A 21 11.53 -4.73 22.28
C TYR A 21 11.03 -6.09 22.77
N ASP A 22 11.02 -6.32 24.08
CA ASP A 22 10.49 -7.56 24.68
C ASP A 22 9.01 -7.76 24.34
N GLU A 23 8.24 -6.67 24.32
CA GLU A 23 6.83 -6.66 23.88
C GLU A 23 6.65 -6.68 22.36
N ASN A 24 7.73 -6.75 21.56
CA ASN A 24 7.72 -6.63 20.09
C ASN A 24 6.99 -5.35 19.58
N LYS A 25 7.01 -4.29 20.36
CA LYS A 25 6.26 -3.06 20.14
C LYS A 25 7.16 -1.94 19.62
N THR A 26 7.35 -1.92 18.31
CA THR A 26 8.17 -0.88 17.65
C THR A 26 7.47 0.48 17.55
N ILE A 27 6.14 0.51 17.58
CA ILE A 27 5.33 1.73 17.61
C ILE A 27 4.57 1.80 18.93
N PHE A 28 4.73 2.93 19.64
CA PHE A 28 4.22 3.09 21.00
C PHE A 28 3.69 4.50 21.25
N THR A 29 3.05 4.69 22.39
CA THR A 29 2.34 5.90 22.79
C THR A 29 2.93 6.52 24.06
N ILE A 30 2.45 7.70 24.45
CA ILE A 30 2.75 8.26 25.78
C ILE A 30 2.24 7.34 26.89
N ASP A 31 1.10 6.68 26.70
CA ASP A 31 0.54 5.78 27.71
C ASP A 31 1.42 4.53 27.91
N ASP A 32 2.13 4.08 26.87
CA ASP A 32 3.15 3.05 26.99
C ASP A 32 4.34 3.50 27.85
N ILE A 33 4.81 4.74 27.66
CA ILE A 33 5.88 5.31 28.49
C ILE A 33 5.41 5.43 29.94
N VAL A 34 4.18 5.90 30.17
CA VAL A 34 3.59 5.98 31.52
C VAL A 34 3.56 4.60 32.18
N ARG A 35 3.11 3.57 31.48
CA ARG A 35 3.02 2.20 31.99
C ARG A 35 4.39 1.61 32.30
N ILE A 36 5.34 1.73 31.37
CA ILE A 36 6.66 1.10 31.48
C ILE A 36 7.54 1.81 32.51
N ASN A 37 7.58 3.15 32.46
CA ASN A 37 8.42 3.95 33.36
C ASN A 37 7.73 4.29 34.69
N LYS A 38 6.42 4.01 34.84
CA LYS A 38 5.62 4.33 36.03
C LYS A 38 5.71 5.81 36.43
N VAL A 39 5.61 6.70 35.44
CA VAL A 39 5.69 8.17 35.63
C VAL A 39 4.39 8.87 35.25
N SER A 40 4.23 10.11 35.70
CA SER A 40 3.11 10.96 35.27
C SER A 40 3.12 11.20 33.76
N ARG A 41 1.95 11.50 33.18
CA ARG A 41 1.80 11.80 31.74
C ARG A 41 2.66 12.98 31.30
N THR A 42 2.84 13.99 32.15
CA THR A 42 3.70 15.16 31.89
C THR A 42 5.18 14.76 31.82
N THR A 43 5.65 13.94 32.74
CA THR A 43 7.02 13.40 32.73
C THR A 43 7.25 12.47 31.54
N ALA A 44 6.28 11.62 31.20
CA ALA A 44 6.34 10.77 30.01
C ALA A 44 6.42 11.58 28.71
N ALA A 45 5.64 12.66 28.59
CA ALA A 45 5.69 13.55 27.44
C ALA A 45 7.04 14.27 27.31
N LYS A 46 7.62 14.71 28.44
CA LYS A 46 8.96 15.29 28.48
C LYS A 46 10.03 14.27 28.06
N LEU A 47 9.97 13.05 28.59
CA LEU A 47 10.88 11.96 28.21
C LEU A 47 10.79 11.65 26.70
N ALA A 48 9.58 11.57 26.15
CA ALA A 48 9.39 11.38 24.72
C ALA A 48 10.00 12.54 23.90
N PHE A 49 9.78 13.78 24.33
CA PHE A 49 10.37 14.96 23.68
C PHE A 49 11.91 14.90 23.68
N ASP A 50 12.51 14.56 24.82
CA ASP A 50 13.97 14.45 24.96
C ASP A 50 14.54 13.29 24.12
N LEU A 51 13.79 12.20 23.98
CA LEU A 51 14.17 11.07 23.11
C LEU A 51 14.09 11.41 21.62
N VAL A 52 13.09 12.20 21.22
CA VAL A 52 12.99 12.74 19.86
C VAL A 52 14.16 13.68 19.58
N LYS A 53 14.51 14.57 20.52
CA LYS A 53 15.63 15.52 20.36
C LYS A 53 16.99 14.82 20.18
N ARG A 54 17.14 13.64 20.79
CA ARG A 54 18.33 12.76 20.71
C ARG A 54 18.29 11.76 19.55
N SER A 55 17.24 11.78 18.72
CA SER A 55 17.03 10.82 17.62
C SER A 55 17.10 9.36 18.07
N VAL A 56 16.65 9.08 19.30
CA VAL A 56 16.43 7.71 19.81
C VAL A 56 15.07 7.19 19.36
N ILE A 57 14.09 8.08 19.23
CA ILE A 57 12.75 7.78 18.73
C ILE A 57 12.35 8.84 17.70
N SER A 58 11.47 8.50 16.76
CA SER A 58 10.85 9.45 15.83
C SER A 58 9.37 9.58 16.12
N ARG A 59 8.81 10.78 15.92
CA ARG A 59 7.36 10.98 16.02
C ARG A 59 6.69 10.49 14.74
N LEU A 60 5.90 9.42 14.85
CA LEU A 60 5.12 8.86 13.75
C LEU A 60 3.91 9.74 13.43
N LYS A 61 3.18 10.17 14.46
CA LYS A 61 2.07 11.13 14.38
C LYS A 61 1.79 11.69 15.77
N SER A 62 0.75 12.51 15.93
CA SER A 62 0.39 12.97 17.27
C SER A 62 0.10 11.78 18.19
N GLY A 63 0.82 11.73 19.32
CA GLY A 63 0.68 10.69 20.34
C GLY A 63 1.29 9.32 20.02
N LYS A 64 1.91 9.12 18.84
CA LYS A 64 2.56 7.85 18.47
C LYS A 64 4.01 8.06 18.04
N TYR A 65 4.88 7.19 18.53
CA TYR A 65 6.32 7.24 18.38
C TYR A 65 6.84 5.91 17.86
N ILE A 66 8.02 5.94 17.27
CA ILE A 66 8.74 4.74 16.82
C ILE A 66 10.18 4.78 17.30
N ILE A 67 10.72 3.61 17.64
CA ILE A 67 12.13 3.45 18.00
C ILE A 67 13.03 3.63 16.77
N ILE A 68 14.12 4.39 16.91
CA ILE A 68 15.21 4.47 15.94
C ILE A 68 16.36 3.60 16.46
N PRO A 69 16.70 2.48 15.81
CA PRO A 69 17.79 1.62 16.25
C PRO A 69 19.13 2.33 16.26
N GLN A 70 20.02 1.84 17.12
CA GLN A 70 21.36 2.37 17.24
C GLN A 70 22.20 2.05 15.98
N GLU A 71 21.95 0.88 15.39
CA GLU A 71 22.58 0.37 14.16
C GLU A 71 22.32 1.28 12.95
N ALA A 72 21.29 2.12 13.00
CA ALA A 72 21.03 3.11 11.96
C ALA A 72 22.07 4.25 11.93
N GLY A 73 23.02 4.31 12.88
CA GLY A 73 24.09 5.32 12.89
C GLY A 73 23.53 6.75 12.92
N SER A 74 24.08 7.65 12.11
CA SER A 74 23.57 9.03 11.94
C SER A 74 22.33 9.12 11.05
N LEU A 75 21.90 8.01 10.43
CA LEU A 75 20.71 8.00 9.60
C LEU A 75 19.47 7.84 10.49
N GLU A 76 18.52 8.76 10.37
CA GLU A 76 17.16 8.62 10.91
C GLU A 76 16.35 7.64 10.07
N ARG A 77 16.83 6.40 9.94
CA ARG A 77 16.14 5.36 9.17
C ARG A 77 15.16 4.64 10.08
N PHE A 78 13.89 4.70 9.70
CA PHE A 78 12.85 3.82 10.21
C PHE A 78 13.23 2.36 9.97
N THR A 79 13.10 1.54 11.01
CA THR A 79 13.38 0.09 10.97
C THR A 79 12.20 -0.76 11.42
N GLY A 80 11.05 -0.12 11.64
CA GLY A 80 9.81 -0.85 11.86
C GLY A 80 9.33 -1.52 10.56
N ASN A 81 8.14 -2.10 10.63
CA ASN A 81 7.44 -2.56 9.44
C ASN A 81 6.62 -1.40 8.84
N TRP A 82 6.91 -1.03 7.58
CA TRP A 82 6.24 0.10 6.93
C TRP A 82 4.73 -0.09 6.75
N LEU A 83 4.23 -1.33 6.70
CA LEU A 83 2.78 -1.60 6.66
C LEU A 83 2.11 -1.24 7.99
N VAL A 84 2.76 -1.58 9.11
CA VAL A 84 2.27 -1.23 10.45
C VAL A 84 2.31 0.29 10.63
N ALA A 85 3.40 0.94 10.26
CA ALA A 85 3.47 2.41 10.31
C ALA A 85 2.39 3.08 9.46
N ALA A 86 2.11 2.55 8.27
CA ALA A 86 1.09 3.08 7.40
C ALA A 86 -0.34 2.87 7.95
N ARG A 87 -0.63 1.73 8.59
CA ARG A 87 -1.86 1.51 9.39
C ARG A 87 -2.02 2.59 10.46
N GLU A 88 -0.98 2.79 11.27
CA GLU A 88 -1.00 3.71 12.40
C GLU A 88 -1.17 5.17 11.96
N ILE A 89 -0.55 5.54 10.84
CA ILE A 89 -0.73 6.83 10.21
C ILE A 89 -2.17 6.98 9.73
N ALA A 90 -2.69 6.01 8.97
CA ALA A 90 -4.02 6.06 8.38
C ALA A 90 -5.14 6.12 9.44
N ASN A 91 -5.01 5.42 10.57
CA ASN A 91 -5.86 5.53 11.77
C ASN A 91 -7.35 5.69 11.47
N SER A 92 -7.88 4.76 10.70
CA SER A 92 -9.26 4.77 10.25
C SER A 92 -9.74 3.34 10.17
N ALA A 93 -10.85 2.98 10.81
CA ALA A 93 -11.43 1.65 10.68
C ALA A 93 -11.84 1.27 9.25
N GLY A 94 -11.75 2.20 8.28
CA GLY A 94 -11.93 1.93 6.85
C GLY A 94 -10.62 1.89 6.05
N TYR A 95 -9.43 1.88 6.66
CA TYR A 95 -8.19 1.77 5.90
C TYR A 95 -7.94 0.35 5.38
N TYR A 96 -7.19 0.22 4.29
CA TYR A 96 -6.51 -1.02 3.92
C TYR A 96 -5.23 -0.72 3.11
N ILE A 97 -4.21 -1.56 3.28
CA ILE A 97 -3.03 -1.60 2.43
C ILE A 97 -3.49 -2.05 1.03
N ALA A 98 -3.17 -1.25 0.02
CA ALA A 98 -3.79 -1.30 -1.29
C ALA A 98 -2.76 -1.16 -2.41
N PHE A 99 -3.22 -1.22 -3.66
CA PHE A 99 -2.43 -0.90 -4.85
C PHE A 99 -1.12 -1.72 -4.92
N TYR A 100 0.02 -1.09 -5.24
CA TYR A 100 1.30 -1.80 -5.35
C TYR A 100 1.70 -2.57 -4.09
N SER A 101 1.28 -2.11 -2.90
CA SER A 101 1.57 -2.82 -1.65
C SER A 101 0.79 -4.12 -1.51
N ALA A 102 -0.49 -4.10 -1.88
CA ALA A 102 -1.29 -5.33 -1.91
C ALA A 102 -0.85 -6.25 -3.06
N MET A 103 -0.48 -5.69 -4.23
CA MET A 103 0.10 -6.46 -5.33
C MET A 103 1.36 -7.21 -4.86
N LYS A 104 2.24 -6.54 -4.11
CA LYS A 104 3.43 -7.19 -3.54
C LYS A 104 3.08 -8.34 -2.61
N HIS A 105 2.11 -8.13 -1.71
CA HIS A 105 1.66 -9.15 -0.77
C HIS A 105 1.14 -10.41 -1.48
N TRP A 106 0.37 -10.25 -2.56
CA TRP A 106 -0.20 -11.36 -3.32
C TRP A 106 0.74 -11.98 -4.37
N GLY A 107 2.02 -11.56 -4.43
CA GLY A 107 2.98 -12.08 -5.40
C GLY A 107 2.72 -11.61 -6.84
N MET A 108 2.02 -10.49 -7.02
CA MET A 108 1.74 -9.87 -8.32
C MET A 108 2.92 -9.01 -8.83
N THR A 109 4.03 -8.93 -8.11
CA THR A 109 5.24 -8.25 -8.58
C THR A 109 6.50 -8.83 -7.95
N THR A 110 7.54 -8.96 -8.77
CA THR A 110 8.89 -9.33 -8.33
C THR A 110 9.68 -8.11 -7.86
N GLN A 111 9.26 -6.90 -8.21
CA GLN A 111 9.95 -5.68 -7.83
C GLN A 111 9.89 -5.42 -6.32
N PRO A 112 10.89 -4.74 -5.73
CA PRO A 112 10.86 -4.35 -4.33
C PRO A 112 9.83 -3.25 -4.06
N LEU A 113 9.20 -3.28 -2.89
CA LEU A 113 8.27 -2.25 -2.46
C LEU A 113 9.03 -1.03 -1.91
N ILE A 114 9.14 0.03 -2.71
CA ILE A 114 9.85 1.26 -2.30
C ILE A 114 8.95 2.19 -1.46
N LYS A 115 7.62 2.14 -1.68
CA LYS A 115 6.62 2.98 -1.04
C LYS A 115 5.38 2.15 -0.68
N VAL A 116 4.86 2.32 0.53
CA VAL A 116 3.61 1.69 0.98
C VAL A 116 2.42 2.54 0.57
N PHE A 117 1.45 1.93 -0.10
CA PHE A 117 0.21 2.55 -0.53
C PHE A 117 -0.95 2.06 0.33
N VAL A 118 -1.75 3.01 0.81
CA VAL A 118 -2.89 2.75 1.68
C VAL A 118 -4.10 3.48 1.14
N ALA A 119 -5.20 2.76 0.96
CA ALA A 119 -6.49 3.35 0.70
C ALA A 119 -7.17 3.74 2.03
N THR A 120 -7.77 4.93 2.06
CA THR A 120 -8.44 5.47 3.26
C THR A 120 -9.66 6.30 2.88
N PRO A 121 -10.76 6.25 3.66
CA PRO A 121 -11.93 7.10 3.45
C PRO A 121 -11.74 8.54 3.95
N LYS A 122 -10.66 8.81 4.67
CA LYS A 122 -10.33 10.13 5.21
C LYS A 122 -9.26 10.79 4.36
N ARG A 123 -9.45 12.07 4.04
CA ARG A 123 -8.43 12.87 3.35
C ARG A 123 -7.34 13.24 4.35
N GLN A 124 -6.14 12.72 4.12
CA GLN A 124 -4.99 12.94 5.00
C GLN A 124 -3.70 12.79 4.20
N LYS A 125 -2.61 13.33 4.75
CA LYS A 125 -1.26 13.19 4.19
C LYS A 125 -0.36 12.54 5.25
N PRO A 126 0.61 11.70 4.86
CA PRO A 126 1.64 11.26 5.77
C PRO A 126 2.44 12.47 6.33
N PRO A 127 3.07 12.29 7.51
CA PRO A 127 4.07 13.22 8.03
C PRO A 127 5.13 13.56 6.96
N LYS A 128 5.65 14.79 6.98
CA LYS A 128 6.55 15.31 5.93
C LYS A 128 7.74 14.36 5.64
N GLY A 129 8.38 13.84 6.69
CA GLY A 129 9.53 12.92 6.57
C GLY A 129 9.19 11.47 6.16
N MET A 130 7.93 11.16 5.87
CA MET A 130 7.49 9.81 5.45
C MET A 130 6.72 9.82 4.13
N ARG A 131 6.65 10.95 3.43
CA ARG A 131 5.88 11.06 2.17
C ARG A 131 6.54 10.34 1.00
N ASP A 132 7.84 10.09 1.07
CA ASP A 132 8.59 9.25 0.15
C ASP A 132 8.38 7.74 0.43
N LYS A 133 7.97 7.38 1.65
CA LYS A 133 7.77 5.99 2.09
C LYS A 133 6.32 5.55 2.14
N ILE A 134 5.38 6.47 2.35
CA ILE A 134 3.95 6.16 2.49
C ILE A 134 3.12 7.06 1.58
N CYS A 135 2.15 6.49 0.88
CA CYS A 135 1.13 7.19 0.12
C CYS A 135 -0.25 6.85 0.68
N LEU A 136 -1.01 7.87 1.09
CA LEU A 136 -2.39 7.73 1.51
C LEU A 136 -3.29 8.17 0.36
N VAL A 137 -4.09 7.25 -0.15
CA VAL A 137 -5.01 7.46 -1.27
C VAL A 137 -6.43 7.57 -0.73
N LEU A 138 -7.10 8.68 -1.01
CA LEU A 138 -8.50 8.87 -0.65
C LEU A 138 -9.38 7.99 -1.54
N LEU A 139 -10.16 7.09 -0.94
CA LEU A 139 -11.20 6.31 -1.62
C LEU A 139 -12.55 6.50 -0.94
N GLU A 140 -13.63 6.58 -1.73
CA GLU A 140 -14.99 6.57 -1.18
C GLU A 140 -15.27 5.25 -0.43
N LYS A 141 -16.08 5.32 0.63
CA LYS A 141 -16.42 4.15 1.47
C LYS A 141 -16.96 2.97 0.66
N LYS A 142 -17.70 3.24 -0.42
CA LYS A 142 -18.27 2.19 -1.31
C LYS A 142 -17.21 1.32 -2.02
N TYR A 143 -15.95 1.75 -2.09
CA TYR A 143 -14.84 0.96 -2.67
C TYR A 143 -14.02 0.19 -1.62
N ILE A 144 -14.41 0.26 -0.34
CA ILE A 144 -13.71 -0.35 0.78
C ILE A 144 -14.45 -1.62 1.17
N TRP A 145 -14.09 -2.73 0.53
CA TRP A 145 -14.67 -4.06 0.71
C TRP A 145 -13.68 -5.11 0.20
N ALA A 146 -13.92 -6.39 0.52
CA ALA A 146 -13.00 -7.49 0.24
C ALA A 146 -11.62 -7.23 0.86
N VAL A 147 -11.63 -6.98 2.18
CA VAL A 147 -10.45 -6.66 2.98
C VAL A 147 -10.39 -7.63 4.16
N SER A 148 -9.26 -8.34 4.31
CA SER A 148 -8.97 -9.25 5.42
C SER A 148 -7.85 -8.69 6.30
N GLU A 149 -7.71 -9.23 7.51
CA GLU A 149 -6.53 -8.98 8.35
C GLU A 149 -5.43 -10.00 8.03
N GLU A 150 -4.27 -9.49 7.66
CA GLU A 150 -3.08 -10.27 7.30
C GLU A 150 -1.92 -9.92 8.23
N TRP A 151 -1.07 -10.89 8.54
CA TRP A 151 0.11 -10.65 9.37
C TRP A 151 1.15 -9.81 8.61
N ALA A 152 1.48 -8.64 9.15
CA ALA A 152 2.59 -7.82 8.67
C ALA A 152 3.90 -8.16 9.40
N THR A 153 3.81 -8.57 10.67
CA THR A 153 4.90 -9.09 11.49
C THR A 153 4.40 -10.31 12.27
N LYS A 154 5.25 -10.90 13.12
CA LYS A 154 4.85 -11.98 14.04
C LYS A 154 3.77 -11.56 15.05
N THR A 155 3.59 -10.26 15.29
CA THR A 155 2.73 -9.72 16.35
C THR A 155 1.71 -8.71 15.84
N GLU A 156 1.89 -8.17 14.64
CA GLU A 156 1.06 -7.08 14.10
C GLU A 156 0.35 -7.49 12.82
N LYS A 157 -0.97 -7.30 12.80
CA LYS A 157 -1.81 -7.47 11.61
C LYS A 157 -2.12 -6.16 10.91
N VAL A 158 -2.31 -6.21 9.61
CA VAL A 158 -2.77 -5.10 8.80
C VAL A 158 -3.93 -5.54 7.91
N ARG A 159 -4.81 -4.59 7.59
CA ARG A 159 -5.89 -4.81 6.64
C ARG A 159 -5.36 -4.76 5.21
N ILE A 160 -5.59 -5.79 4.40
CA ILE A 160 -5.18 -5.89 3.00
C ILE A 160 -6.39 -6.28 2.14
N SER A 161 -6.50 -5.73 0.92
CA SER A 161 -7.50 -6.19 -0.04
C SER A 161 -7.19 -7.60 -0.52
N ASP A 162 -8.20 -8.44 -0.77
CA ASP A 162 -7.98 -9.76 -1.37
C ASP A 162 -7.38 -9.68 -2.79
N LEU A 163 -7.01 -10.84 -3.36
CA LEU A 163 -6.33 -10.93 -4.66
C LEU A 163 -7.16 -10.26 -5.77
N GLU A 164 -8.44 -10.64 -5.92
CA GLU A 164 -9.29 -10.11 -6.99
C GLU A 164 -9.55 -8.61 -6.81
N LYS A 165 -9.79 -8.13 -5.59
CA LYS A 165 -9.95 -6.71 -5.30
C LYS A 165 -8.68 -5.92 -5.61
N THR A 166 -7.52 -6.48 -5.27
CA THR A 166 -6.21 -5.89 -5.56
C THR A 166 -6.00 -5.72 -7.06
N LEU A 167 -6.34 -6.74 -7.86
CA LEU A 167 -6.31 -6.65 -9.31
C LEU A 167 -7.27 -5.55 -9.81
N LEU A 168 -8.50 -5.48 -9.32
CA LEU A 168 -9.42 -4.42 -9.76
C LEU A 168 -8.97 -3.02 -9.36
N ASP A 169 -8.35 -2.86 -8.18
CA ASP A 169 -7.77 -1.59 -7.75
C ASP A 169 -6.60 -1.17 -8.64
N SER A 170 -5.77 -2.12 -9.09
CA SER A 170 -4.66 -1.80 -10.00
C SER A 170 -5.13 -1.37 -11.39
N LEU A 171 -6.25 -1.90 -11.86
CA LEU A 171 -6.88 -1.46 -13.10
C LEU A 171 -7.64 -0.15 -12.95
N ALA A 172 -8.24 0.11 -11.78
CA ALA A 172 -8.96 1.35 -11.50
C ALA A 172 -8.02 2.54 -11.31
N TYR A 173 -6.86 2.31 -10.67
CA TYR A 173 -5.88 3.33 -10.33
C TYR A 173 -4.44 2.89 -10.67
N PRO A 174 -4.10 2.76 -11.97
CA PRO A 174 -2.78 2.27 -12.40
C PRO A 174 -1.62 3.11 -11.89
N GLN A 175 -1.83 4.41 -11.68
CA GLN A 175 -0.81 5.35 -11.18
C GLN A 175 -0.27 5.00 -9.78
N TYR A 176 -1.00 4.19 -8.99
CA TYR A 176 -0.55 3.71 -7.68
C TYR A 176 0.03 2.29 -7.74
N CYS A 177 0.10 1.71 -8.93
CA CYS A 177 0.45 0.31 -9.17
C CYS A 177 1.59 0.13 -10.18
N GLY A 178 2.29 1.22 -10.55
CA GLY A 178 3.33 1.18 -11.57
C GLY A 178 2.82 1.16 -13.01
N GLY A 179 1.54 1.47 -13.23
CA GLY A 179 0.91 1.49 -14.54
C GLY A 179 0.15 0.20 -14.88
N ILE A 180 -0.46 0.18 -16.06
CA ILE A 180 -1.22 -0.97 -16.58
C ILE A 180 -0.30 -2.14 -16.92
N THR A 181 0.93 -1.86 -17.33
CA THR A 181 1.93 -2.89 -17.62
C THR A 181 2.24 -3.73 -16.38
N GLU A 182 2.43 -3.10 -15.23
CA GLU A 182 2.64 -3.81 -13.95
C GLU A 182 1.37 -4.53 -13.50
N ALA A 183 0.17 -3.97 -13.72
CA ALA A 183 -1.09 -4.67 -13.47
C ALA A 183 -1.24 -5.93 -14.34
N ALA A 184 -0.87 -5.85 -15.63
CA ALA A 184 -0.89 -6.97 -16.57
C ALA A 184 0.12 -8.05 -16.20
N LYS A 185 1.35 -7.66 -15.83
CA LYS A 185 2.36 -8.58 -15.30
C LYS A 185 1.86 -9.29 -14.04
N GLY A 186 1.26 -8.54 -13.13
CA GLY A 186 0.71 -9.08 -11.90
C GLY A 186 -0.40 -10.10 -12.13
N LEU A 187 -1.33 -9.80 -13.04
CA LEU A 187 -2.35 -10.72 -13.51
C LEU A 187 -1.73 -12.01 -14.09
N TRP A 188 -0.70 -11.90 -14.93
CA TRP A 188 -0.01 -13.05 -15.50
C TRP A 188 0.68 -13.94 -14.45
N LEU A 189 1.29 -13.35 -13.42
CA LEU A 189 1.99 -14.07 -12.35
C LEU A 189 1.04 -14.87 -11.45
N VAL A 190 -0.18 -14.38 -11.25
CA VAL A 190 -1.16 -14.97 -10.33
C VAL A 190 -2.34 -15.63 -11.03
N LYS A 191 -2.29 -15.79 -12.36
CA LYS A 191 -3.42 -16.25 -13.18
C LYS A 191 -4.11 -17.52 -12.67
N GLU A 192 -3.32 -18.49 -12.22
CA GLU A 192 -3.83 -19.78 -11.72
C GLU A 192 -4.53 -19.66 -10.35
N LYS A 193 -4.31 -18.56 -9.64
CA LYS A 193 -4.90 -18.30 -8.32
C LYS A 193 -6.20 -17.49 -8.39
N ILE A 194 -6.56 -16.97 -9.56
CA ILE A 194 -7.72 -16.07 -9.72
C ILE A 194 -9.03 -16.86 -9.73
N ASP A 195 -9.92 -16.50 -8.83
CA ASP A 195 -11.32 -16.92 -8.87
C ASP A 195 -12.10 -16.02 -9.85
N PHE A 196 -12.27 -16.48 -11.09
CA PHE A 196 -12.96 -15.73 -12.13
C PHE A 196 -14.44 -15.44 -11.81
N ILE A 197 -15.12 -16.32 -11.05
CA ILE A 197 -16.53 -16.11 -10.67
C ILE A 197 -16.61 -14.95 -9.68
N ARG A 198 -15.71 -14.93 -8.69
CA ARG A 198 -15.56 -13.82 -7.75
C ARG A 198 -15.14 -12.54 -8.45
N LEU A 199 -14.18 -12.61 -9.37
CA LEU A 199 -13.69 -11.47 -10.13
C LEU A 199 -14.81 -10.78 -10.91
N LEU A 200 -15.65 -11.52 -11.63
CA LEU A 200 -16.81 -10.94 -12.35
C LEU A 200 -17.81 -10.28 -11.41
N ARG A 201 -18.11 -10.90 -10.27
CA ARG A 201 -18.97 -10.31 -9.22
C ARG A 201 -18.37 -9.02 -8.69
N TYR A 202 -17.07 -8.99 -8.47
CA TYR A 202 -16.32 -7.84 -8.01
C TYR A 202 -16.30 -6.72 -9.04
N VAL A 203 -16.17 -7.01 -10.34
CA VAL A 203 -16.28 -6.00 -11.41
C VAL A 203 -17.65 -5.33 -11.37
N LYS A 204 -18.74 -6.12 -11.26
CA LYS A 204 -20.11 -5.59 -11.12
C LYS A 204 -20.24 -4.70 -9.88
N LYS A 205 -19.76 -5.18 -8.73
CA LYS A 205 -19.76 -4.41 -7.47
C LYS A 205 -18.92 -3.13 -7.54
N TYR A 206 -17.79 -3.16 -8.26
CA TYR A 206 -16.93 -1.99 -8.44
C TYR A 206 -17.66 -0.90 -9.23
N GLY A 207 -18.50 -1.27 -10.18
CA GLY A 207 -19.38 -0.35 -10.92
C GLY A 207 -18.64 0.65 -11.81
N LYS A 208 -17.34 0.45 -12.07
CA LYS A 208 -16.56 1.31 -12.98
C LYS A 208 -16.33 0.63 -14.32
N ASN A 209 -16.91 1.21 -15.36
CA ASN A 209 -16.81 0.74 -16.74
C ASN A 209 -15.35 0.52 -17.19
N ILE A 210 -14.47 1.47 -16.87
CA ILE A 210 -13.05 1.43 -17.22
C ILE A 210 -12.32 0.20 -16.67
N VAL A 211 -12.73 -0.30 -15.50
CA VAL A 211 -12.15 -1.50 -14.89
C VAL A 211 -12.51 -2.73 -15.72
N ALA A 212 -13.79 -2.87 -16.10
CA ALA A 212 -14.24 -3.97 -16.96
C ALA A 212 -13.53 -3.96 -18.32
N LYS A 213 -13.38 -2.78 -18.93
CA LYS A 213 -12.68 -2.62 -20.20
C LYS A 213 -11.21 -3.03 -20.13
N ARG A 214 -10.48 -2.52 -19.15
CA ARG A 214 -9.05 -2.83 -18.95
C ARG A 214 -8.86 -4.29 -18.63
N LEU A 215 -9.69 -4.86 -17.75
CA LEU A 215 -9.63 -6.28 -17.42
C LEU A 215 -9.88 -7.13 -18.67
N GLY A 216 -10.96 -6.86 -19.41
CA GLY A 216 -11.29 -7.61 -20.61
C GLY A 216 -10.21 -7.56 -21.68
N TYR A 217 -9.64 -6.38 -21.93
CA TYR A 217 -8.52 -6.24 -22.84
C TYR A 217 -7.30 -7.05 -22.41
N LEU A 218 -6.93 -6.99 -21.13
CA LEU A 218 -5.77 -7.74 -20.62
C LEU A 218 -6.00 -9.26 -20.66
N LEU A 219 -7.18 -9.74 -20.25
CA LEU A 219 -7.50 -11.17 -20.30
C LEU A 219 -7.50 -11.70 -21.74
N GLU A 220 -7.99 -10.90 -22.69
CA GLU A 220 -7.95 -11.23 -24.11
C GLU A 220 -6.53 -11.33 -24.64
N ILE A 221 -5.71 -10.28 -24.49
CA ILE A 221 -4.38 -10.27 -25.12
C ILE A 221 -3.41 -11.25 -24.46
N LEU A 222 -3.61 -11.55 -23.18
CA LEU A 222 -2.77 -12.50 -22.44
C LEU A 222 -3.31 -13.93 -22.53
N GLU A 223 -4.46 -14.15 -23.18
CA GLU A 223 -5.11 -15.46 -23.34
C GLU A 223 -5.40 -16.16 -21.99
N ILE A 224 -5.75 -15.37 -20.95
CA ILE A 224 -6.00 -15.85 -19.58
C ILE A 224 -7.49 -15.80 -19.23
N SER A 225 -8.37 -16.30 -20.09
CA SER A 225 -9.80 -16.24 -19.81
C SER A 225 -10.45 -17.60 -19.88
N LYS A 226 -11.34 -17.88 -18.92
CA LYS A 226 -12.27 -19.01 -19.01
C LYS A 226 -13.42 -18.66 -19.94
N GLU A 227 -14.10 -19.69 -20.44
CA GLU A 227 -15.27 -19.55 -21.29
C GLU A 227 -16.32 -18.61 -20.67
N GLY A 228 -16.90 -17.73 -21.48
CA GLY A 228 -17.92 -16.78 -21.07
C GLY A 228 -17.43 -15.54 -20.29
N VAL A 229 -16.22 -15.54 -19.72
CA VAL A 229 -15.70 -14.40 -18.92
C VAL A 229 -15.61 -13.13 -19.76
N LEU A 230 -15.01 -13.20 -20.96
CA LEU A 230 -14.88 -12.04 -21.83
C LEU A 230 -16.24 -11.53 -22.29
N ALA A 231 -17.18 -12.42 -22.61
CA ALA A 231 -18.52 -12.06 -23.01
C ALA A 231 -19.27 -11.32 -21.89
N GLU A 232 -19.13 -11.78 -20.64
CA GLU A 232 -19.74 -11.13 -19.48
C GLU A 232 -19.14 -9.73 -19.22
N LEU A 233 -17.82 -9.57 -19.35
CA LEU A 233 -17.17 -8.26 -19.26
C LEU A 233 -17.61 -7.32 -20.38
N GLN A 234 -17.81 -7.83 -21.60
CA GLN A 234 -18.23 -7.06 -22.76
C GLN A 234 -19.61 -6.40 -22.54
N LYS A 235 -20.53 -7.04 -21.80
CA LYS A 235 -21.83 -6.44 -21.42
C LYS A 235 -21.69 -5.15 -20.63
N SER A 236 -20.57 -4.99 -19.92
CA SER A 236 -20.27 -3.79 -19.14
C SER A 236 -19.59 -2.70 -19.97
N VAL A 237 -19.25 -2.92 -21.25
CA VAL A 237 -18.52 -1.94 -22.07
C VAL A 237 -19.49 -0.91 -22.68
N LYS A 238 -19.24 0.38 -22.44
CA LYS A 238 -19.98 1.50 -23.06
C LYS A 238 -19.20 2.11 -24.22
N ASN A 239 -19.89 2.84 -25.11
CA ASN A 239 -19.35 3.37 -26.37
C ASN A 239 -18.20 4.40 -26.25
N ARG A 240 -18.10 5.11 -25.13
CA ARG A 240 -17.03 6.10 -24.89
C ARG A 240 -15.66 5.42 -24.96
N TYR A 241 -14.67 6.06 -25.58
CA TYR A 241 -13.27 5.61 -25.49
C TYR A 241 -12.56 6.16 -24.25
N ASP A 242 -11.70 5.35 -23.63
CA ASP A 242 -10.87 5.73 -22.49
C ASP A 242 -9.40 5.35 -22.73
N LEU A 243 -8.44 6.03 -22.10
CA LEU A 243 -7.03 5.63 -22.19
C LEU A 243 -6.81 4.27 -21.52
N LEU A 244 -6.03 3.40 -22.17
CA LEU A 244 -5.60 2.14 -21.58
C LEU A 244 -4.85 2.43 -20.28
N ASP A 245 -3.75 3.18 -20.33
CA ASP A 245 -2.98 3.57 -19.15
C ASP A 245 -2.95 5.10 -18.95
N PRO A 246 -3.63 5.65 -17.93
CA PRO A 246 -3.62 7.08 -17.67
C PRO A 246 -2.31 7.57 -17.06
N ALA A 247 -1.43 6.67 -16.59
CA ALA A 247 -0.12 6.99 -16.05
C ALA A 247 0.96 7.10 -17.15
N ALA A 248 0.64 6.69 -18.39
CA ALA A 248 1.51 6.81 -19.55
C ALA A 248 1.22 8.08 -20.38
N GLY A 249 1.92 8.22 -21.50
CA GLY A 249 1.70 9.32 -22.45
C GLY A 249 0.28 9.32 -23.02
N LYS A 250 -0.27 10.50 -23.37
CA LYS A 250 -1.65 10.61 -23.87
C LYS A 250 -1.82 10.18 -25.34
N THR A 251 -0.73 9.97 -26.06
CA THR A 251 -0.74 9.64 -27.48
C THR A 251 -1.16 8.19 -27.69
N ALA A 252 -2.34 8.00 -28.28
CA ALA A 252 -2.86 6.68 -28.61
C ALA A 252 -2.18 6.16 -29.89
N ARG A 253 -1.72 4.90 -29.83
CA ARG A 253 -1.20 4.14 -30.98
C ARG A 253 -2.31 3.39 -31.71
N GLY A 254 -3.44 3.13 -31.05
CA GLY A 254 -4.57 2.42 -31.65
C GLY A 254 -5.84 2.46 -30.79
N LYS A 255 -6.89 1.86 -31.34
CA LYS A 255 -8.20 1.63 -30.68
C LYS A 255 -8.45 0.13 -30.64
N ASN A 256 -9.09 -0.36 -29.58
CA ASN A 256 -9.46 -1.78 -29.48
C ASN A 256 -10.98 -1.97 -29.26
N ARG A 257 -11.43 -3.22 -29.35
CA ARG A 257 -12.85 -3.60 -29.18
C ARG A 257 -13.43 -3.31 -27.78
N TRP A 258 -12.56 -3.14 -26.79
CA TRP A 258 -12.92 -2.76 -25.41
C TRP A 258 -13.14 -1.25 -25.24
N LYS A 259 -13.13 -0.48 -26.34
CA LYS A 259 -13.22 0.98 -26.34
C LYS A 259 -12.11 1.61 -25.49
N LEU A 260 -10.90 1.08 -25.61
CA LEU A 260 -9.69 1.68 -25.07
C LEU A 260 -8.83 2.26 -26.19
N LEU A 261 -8.23 3.41 -25.91
CA LEU A 261 -7.15 4.00 -26.66
C LEU A 261 -5.85 3.39 -26.15
N ASP A 262 -5.23 2.54 -26.96
CA ASP A 262 -3.97 1.89 -26.58
C ASP A 262 -2.83 2.89 -26.72
N ASN A 263 -2.36 3.41 -25.58
CA ASN A 263 -1.24 4.34 -25.47
C ASN A 263 0.03 3.69 -24.90
N ILE A 264 0.06 2.35 -24.84
CA ILE A 264 1.20 1.54 -24.40
C ILE A 264 1.74 0.68 -25.56
N GLY A 265 0.84 0.15 -26.38
CA GLY A 265 1.13 -0.84 -27.42
C GLY A 265 1.03 -2.27 -26.88
N LYS A 266 0.15 -3.09 -27.48
CA LYS A 266 -0.01 -4.52 -27.21
C LYS A 266 1.31 -5.27 -27.05
N ASP A 267 2.25 -5.07 -27.97
CA ASP A 267 3.54 -5.79 -27.97
C ASP A 267 4.38 -5.50 -26.72
N GLN A 268 4.27 -4.29 -26.16
CA GLN A 268 4.98 -3.94 -24.92
C GLN A 268 4.42 -4.74 -23.73
N ILE A 269 3.11 -4.96 -23.68
CA ILE A 269 2.49 -5.76 -22.62
C ILE A 269 2.91 -7.23 -22.75
N LEU A 270 2.92 -7.77 -23.97
CA LEU A 270 3.33 -9.15 -24.23
C LEU A 270 4.81 -9.40 -23.92
N LYS A 271 5.70 -8.47 -24.24
CA LYS A 271 7.14 -8.57 -23.90
C LYS A 271 7.41 -8.66 -22.40
N ILE A 272 6.55 -8.08 -21.58
CA ILE A 272 6.74 -8.04 -20.12
C ILE A 272 6.43 -9.38 -19.46
N ILE A 273 5.65 -10.25 -20.11
CA ILE A 273 5.27 -11.58 -19.60
C ILE A 273 6.13 -12.71 -20.17
N SER A 274 6.90 -12.45 -21.23
CA SER A 274 7.83 -13.40 -21.84
C SER A 274 9.21 -13.46 -21.15
N HIS A 275 9.41 -12.67 -20.09
CA HIS A 275 10.63 -12.56 -19.29
C HIS A 275 10.28 -12.64 -17.79
#